data_AF-A0A562NGJ4-F1
#
_entry.id   AF-A0A562NGJ4-F1
#
_cell.length_a   1.000
_cell.length_b   1.000
_cell.length_c   1.000
_cell.angle_alpha   90.00
_cell.angle_beta   90.00
_cell.angle_gamma   90.00
#
_symmetry.space_group_name_H-M   'P 1'
#
loop_
_entity.id
_entity.type
_entity.pdbx_description
1 polymer ?
#
loop_
_entity_poly.entity_id
_entity_poly.type
_entity_poly.pdbx_seq_one_letter_code
_entity_poly.pdbx_strand_id
1 'polypeptide(L)'
;MTPSELIATLGPSRLPVTLLDFGPREYLAVVGLGVLAGLIFALLLRPFTSRGPSAAQRIRATRGQPGQERILSIARILGRLPAAMRGEAYRAGDPPSDAEIERLLRGRE
;
A
#
# COMPACT_ATOMS: atom_id res chain seq x y z
N MET A 1 52.23 10.43 -17.19
CA MET A 1 51.72 9.13 -16.70
C MET A 1 50.27 8.99 -17.08
N THR A 2 49.95 7.96 -17.84
CA THR A 2 48.60 7.64 -18.31
C THR A 2 47.94 6.60 -17.41
N PRO A 3 46.59 6.52 -17.36
CA PRO A 3 45.89 5.52 -16.54
C PRO A 3 46.32 4.07 -16.84
N SER A 4 46.65 3.76 -18.10
CA SER A 4 47.14 2.47 -18.55
C SER A 4 48.54 2.14 -18.01
N GLU A 5 49.44 3.12 -17.88
CA GLU A 5 50.77 2.93 -17.27
C GLU A 5 50.68 2.68 -15.75
N LEU A 6 49.74 3.33 -15.07
CA LEU A 6 49.46 3.11 -13.65
C LEU A 6 48.96 1.67 -13.39
N ILE A 7 48.06 1.17 -14.24
CA ILE A 7 47.53 -0.20 -14.15
C ILE A 7 48.62 -1.24 -14.44
N ALA A 8 49.53 -0.98 -15.37
CA ALA A 8 50.64 -1.88 -15.68
C ALA A 8 51.71 -1.94 -14.56
N THR A 9 51.82 -0.88 -13.75
CA THR A 9 52.76 -0.79 -12.61
C THR A 9 52.22 -1.50 -11.37
N LEU A 10 50.89 -1.59 -11.23
CA LEU A 10 50.23 -2.45 -10.26
C LEU A 10 50.42 -3.90 -10.75
N GLY A 11 51.40 -4.61 -10.19
CA GLY A 11 51.69 -6.00 -10.53
C GLY A 11 50.43 -6.87 -10.57
N PRO A 12 50.48 -8.05 -11.24
CA PRO A 12 49.29 -8.84 -11.58
C PRO A 12 48.38 -8.94 -10.37
N SER A 13 47.12 -8.50 -10.51
CA SER A 13 46.14 -8.48 -9.43
C SER A 13 45.87 -9.92 -8.98
N ARG A 14 46.77 -10.47 -8.19
CA ARG A 14 46.64 -11.76 -7.53
C ARG A 14 45.75 -11.54 -6.34
N LEU A 15 44.48 -11.23 -6.61
CA LEU A 15 43.44 -11.40 -5.62
C LEU A 15 43.52 -12.87 -5.20
N PRO A 16 43.86 -13.17 -3.93
CA PRO A 16 43.99 -14.54 -3.50
C PRO A 16 42.65 -15.25 -3.74
N VAL A 17 42.71 -16.47 -4.28
CA VAL A 17 41.51 -17.24 -4.66
C VAL A 17 40.55 -17.42 -3.48
N THR A 18 41.07 -17.35 -2.25
CA THR A 18 40.29 -17.33 -1.01
C THR A 18 39.35 -16.13 -0.85
N LEU A 19 39.55 -15.02 -1.57
CA LEU A 19 38.59 -13.91 -1.64
C LEU A 19 37.40 -14.18 -2.57
N LEU A 20 37.48 -15.22 -3.42
CA LEU A 20 36.38 -15.70 -4.24
C LEU A 20 35.56 -16.79 -3.52
N ASP A 21 36.06 -17.33 -2.41
CA ASP A 21 35.30 -18.26 -1.58
C ASP A 21 34.32 -17.49 -0.70
N PHE A 22 33.04 -17.60 -1.05
CA PHE A 22 31.95 -17.09 -0.22
C PHE A 22 31.85 -17.94 1.04
N GLY A 23 32.08 -17.32 2.20
CA GLY A 23 31.85 -17.94 3.49
C GLY A 23 30.35 -17.98 3.85
N PRO A 24 30.00 -18.69 4.93
CA PRO A 24 28.62 -18.81 5.39
C PRO A 24 27.99 -17.45 5.76
N ARG A 25 28.82 -16.49 6.20
CA ARG A 25 28.36 -15.13 6.54
C ARG A 25 27.96 -14.34 5.29
N GLU A 26 28.75 -14.46 4.24
CA GLU A 26 28.53 -13.80 2.95
C GLU A 26 27.27 -14.37 2.29
N TYR A 27 27.05 -15.69 2.35
CA TYR A 27 25.78 -16.29 1.93
C TYR A 27 24.58 -15.73 2.69
N LEU A 28 24.69 -15.62 4.02
CA LEU A 28 23.62 -15.05 4.85
C LEU A 28 23.34 -13.58 4.50
N ALA A 29 24.39 -12.81 4.20
CA ALA A 29 24.28 -11.43 3.77
C ALA A 29 23.58 -11.30 2.40
N VAL A 30 23.94 -12.15 1.43
CA VAL A 30 23.32 -12.18 0.10
C VAL A 30 21.84 -12.57 0.19
N VAL A 31 21.51 -13.57 1.04
CA VAL A 31 20.12 -13.95 1.29
C VAL A 31 19.34 -12.79 1.91
N GLY A 32 19.88 -12.14 2.93
CA GLY A 32 19.25 -10.97 3.56
C GLY A 32 19.05 -9.83 2.57
N LEU A 33 20.04 -9.57 1.70
CA LEU A 33 19.96 -8.58 0.65
C LEU A 33 18.86 -8.93 -0.37
N GLY A 34 18.75 -10.20 -0.76
CA GLY A 34 17.70 -10.70 -1.65
C GLY A 34 16.30 -10.52 -1.06
N VAL A 35 16.13 -10.82 0.23
CA VAL A 35 14.85 -10.60 0.94
C VAL A 35 14.50 -9.11 0.97
N LEU A 36 15.47 -8.24 1.28
CA LEU A 36 15.26 -6.80 1.31
C LEU A 36 14.90 -6.26 -0.08
N ALA A 37 15.61 -6.69 -1.12
CA ALA A 37 15.32 -6.33 -2.50
C ALA A 37 13.93 -6.80 -2.93
N GLY A 38 13.53 -8.02 -2.57
CA GLY A 38 12.20 -8.57 -2.83
C GLY A 38 11.09 -7.77 -2.12
N LEU A 39 11.33 -7.33 -0.88
CA LEU A 39 10.39 -6.47 -0.15
C LEU A 39 10.22 -5.10 -0.81
N ILE A 40 11.33 -4.46 -1.20
CA ILE A 40 11.30 -3.19 -1.92
C ILE A 40 10.54 -3.33 -3.24
N PHE A 41 10.79 -4.41 -3.97
CA PHE A 41 10.09 -4.72 -5.21
C PHE A 41 8.60 -4.92 -4.98
N ALA A 42 8.20 -5.73 -4.00
CA ALA A 42 6.79 -5.92 -3.63
C ALA A 42 6.10 -4.59 -3.25
N LEU A 43 6.81 -3.69 -2.56
CA LEU A 43 6.30 -2.38 -2.19
C LEU A 43 6.12 -1.45 -3.41
N LEU A 44 7.06 -1.49 -4.36
CA LEU A 44 6.96 -0.77 -5.64
C LEU A 44 5.80 -1.27 -6.49
N LEU A 45 5.52 -2.57 -6.42
CA LEU A 45 4.44 -3.24 -7.14
C LEU A 45 3.08 -3.03 -6.47
N ARG A 46 3.08 -2.72 -5.16
CA ARG A 46 1.87 -2.50 -4.37
C ARG A 46 0.86 -1.58 -5.05
N PRO A 47 1.16 -0.36 -5.55
CA PRO A 47 0.16 0.48 -6.20
C PRO A 47 -0.49 -0.15 -7.45
N PHE A 48 0.22 -1.03 -8.16
CA PHE A 48 -0.29 -1.69 -9.36
C PHE A 48 -1.16 -2.91 -9.04
N THR A 49 -0.87 -3.61 -7.93
CA THR A 49 -1.62 -4.79 -7.46
C THR A 49 -2.68 -4.44 -6.42
N SER A 50 -2.56 -3.30 -5.74
CA SER A 50 -3.50 -2.80 -4.73
C SER A 50 -4.68 -2.08 -5.35
N ARG A 51 -5.29 -2.66 -6.38
CA ARG A 51 -6.68 -2.33 -6.73
C ARG A 51 -7.62 -2.93 -5.68
N GLY A 52 -7.49 -2.45 -4.44
CA GLY A 52 -8.46 -2.72 -3.39
C GLY A 52 -9.81 -2.10 -3.77
N PRO A 53 -10.93 -2.64 -3.28
CA PRO A 53 -12.24 -2.07 -3.57
C PRO A 53 -12.24 -0.62 -3.13
N SER A 54 -12.53 0.30 -4.07
CA SER A 54 -12.55 1.73 -3.78
C SER A 54 -13.54 2.02 -2.65
N ALA A 55 -13.36 3.13 -1.92
CA ALA A 55 -14.32 3.54 -0.90
C ALA A 55 -15.76 3.56 -1.45
N ALA A 56 -15.93 3.97 -2.72
CA ALA A 56 -17.19 3.91 -3.45
C ALA A 56 -17.73 2.48 -3.64
N GLN A 57 -16.89 1.49 -3.96
CA GLN A 57 -17.31 0.08 -4.02
C GLN A 57 -17.72 -0.46 -2.65
N ARG A 58 -16.98 -0.13 -1.59
CA ARG A 58 -17.32 -0.54 -0.22
C ARG A 58 -18.63 0.09 0.25
N ILE A 59 -18.88 1.36 -0.09
CA ILE A 59 -20.13 2.06 0.19
C ILE A 59 -21.30 1.43 -0.59
N ARG A 60 -21.12 1.08 -1.86
CA ARG A 60 -22.15 0.38 -2.64
C ARG A 60 -22.48 -1.00 -2.09
N ALA A 61 -21.51 -1.70 -1.51
CA ALA A 61 -21.73 -2.99 -0.85
C ALA A 61 -22.61 -2.90 0.41
N THR A 62 -22.86 -1.70 0.95
CA THR A 62 -23.78 -1.49 2.08
C THR A 62 -25.25 -1.33 1.64
N ARG A 63 -25.55 -1.36 0.34
CA ARG A 63 -26.94 -1.33 -0.17
C ARG A 63 -27.73 -2.53 0.34
N GLY A 64 -29.00 -2.31 0.69
CA GLY A 64 -29.87 -3.33 1.27
C GLY A 64 -29.80 -3.46 2.79
N GLN A 65 -28.89 -2.74 3.46
CA GLN A 65 -28.95 -2.57 4.91
C GLN A 65 -30.09 -1.59 5.29
N PRO A 66 -30.73 -1.77 6.46
CA PRO A 66 -31.59 -0.75 7.05
C PRO A 66 -30.87 0.61 7.07
N GLY A 67 -31.55 1.70 6.70
CA GLY A 67 -30.85 2.95 6.39
C GLY A 67 -30.01 3.53 7.55
N GLN A 68 -30.42 3.33 8.80
CA GLN A 68 -29.62 3.70 9.98
C GLN A 68 -28.34 2.84 10.11
N GLU A 69 -28.45 1.53 9.93
CA GLU A 69 -27.29 0.62 9.92
C GLU A 69 -26.34 0.95 8.77
N ARG A 70 -26.90 1.31 7.61
CA ARG A 70 -26.13 1.72 6.43
C ARG A 70 -25.29 2.98 6.72
N ILE A 71 -25.87 3.98 7.38
CA ILE A 71 -25.16 5.23 7.74
C ILE A 71 -23.97 4.92 8.67
N LEU A 72 -24.14 4.03 9.65
CA LEU A 72 -23.07 3.62 10.56
C LEU A 72 -21.98 2.79 9.86
N SER A 73 -22.38 1.89 8.96
CA SER A 73 -21.47 1.12 8.11
C SER A 73 -20.62 2.03 7.22
N ILE A 74 -21.25 3.06 6.62
CA ILE A 74 -20.56 4.08 5.82
C ILE A 74 -19.61 4.91 6.70
N ALA A 75 -20.03 5.31 7.90
CA ALA A 75 -19.15 6.02 8.84
C ALA A 75 -17.91 5.20 9.23
N ARG A 76 -18.07 3.88 9.38
CA ARG A 76 -16.96 2.95 9.65
C ARG A 76 -16.02 2.81 8.45
N ILE A 77 -16.56 2.78 7.23
CA ILE A 77 -15.75 2.76 5.99
C ILE A 77 -14.96 4.07 5.84
N LEU A 78 -15.55 5.20 6.19
CA LEU A 78 -14.96 6.53 6.06
C LEU A 78 -14.08 6.94 7.27
N GLY A 79 -14.13 6.19 8.37
CA GLY A 79 -13.46 6.55 9.63
C GLY A 79 -14.06 7.76 10.35
N ARG A 80 -15.18 8.31 9.86
CA ARG A 80 -15.90 9.45 10.43
C ARG A 80 -17.34 9.46 9.95
N LEU A 81 -18.24 10.00 10.78
CA LEU A 81 -19.63 10.24 10.38
C LEU A 81 -19.73 11.55 9.57
N PRO A 82 -20.19 11.51 8.30
CA PRO A 82 -20.38 12.71 7.50
C PRO A 82 -21.34 13.69 8.17
N ALA A 83 -20.99 14.98 8.21
CA ALA A 83 -21.80 16.02 8.84
C ALA A 83 -23.26 16.04 8.35
N ALA A 84 -23.46 15.84 7.04
CA ALA A 84 -24.79 15.78 6.43
C ALA A 84 -25.67 14.63 6.97
N MET A 85 -25.06 13.53 7.44
CA MET A 85 -25.78 12.34 7.92
C MET A 85 -25.89 12.28 9.46
N ARG A 86 -25.30 13.21 10.21
CA ARG A 86 -25.35 13.18 11.68
C ARG A 86 -26.78 13.33 12.20
N GLY A 87 -27.59 14.17 11.57
CA GLY A 87 -28.97 14.38 11.96
C GLY A 87 -29.81 13.12 11.78
N GLU A 88 -29.63 12.40 10.68
CA GLU A 88 -30.40 11.20 10.33
C GLU A 88 -29.90 9.95 11.07
N ALA A 89 -28.62 9.92 11.47
CA ALA A 89 -28.07 8.82 12.26
C ALA A 89 -28.65 8.75 13.68
N TYR A 90 -28.99 9.88 14.28
CA TYR A 90 -29.43 9.97 15.68
C TYR A 90 -30.89 10.39 15.87
N ARG A 91 -31.58 10.80 14.80
CA ARG A 91 -33.01 11.13 14.84
C ARG A 91 -33.82 9.89 14.50
N ALA A 92 -34.85 9.60 15.31
CA ALA A 92 -35.87 8.60 15.03
C ALA A 92 -36.84 9.11 13.94
N GLY A 93 -36.31 9.47 12.77
CA GLY A 93 -37.07 9.78 11.57
C GLY A 93 -36.88 8.68 10.54
N ASP A 94 -37.67 8.74 9.46
CA ASP A 94 -37.49 7.82 8.34
C ASP A 94 -36.06 7.94 7.79
N PRO A 95 -35.33 6.82 7.66
CA PRO A 95 -33.98 6.86 7.15
C PRO A 95 -33.98 7.35 5.70
N PRO A 96 -32.97 8.13 5.28
CA PRO A 96 -32.83 8.58 3.91
C PRO A 96 -32.77 7.38 2.95
N SER A 97 -33.37 7.55 1.78
CA SER A 97 -33.35 6.54 0.74
C SER A 97 -31.93 6.27 0.23
N ASP A 98 -31.74 5.12 -0.43
CA ASP A 98 -30.42 4.71 -0.88
C ASP A 98 -29.76 5.72 -1.84
N ALA A 99 -30.60 6.38 -2.65
CA ALA A 99 -30.20 7.40 -3.61
C ALA A 99 -29.82 8.73 -2.94
N GLU A 100 -30.47 9.10 -1.83
CA GLU A 100 -30.17 10.31 -1.07
C GLU A 100 -28.81 10.21 -0.37
N ILE A 101 -28.52 9.06 0.24
CA ILE A 101 -27.22 8.77 0.83
C ILE A 101 -26.09 8.93 -0.22
N GLU A 102 -26.28 8.40 -1.43
CA GLU A 102 -25.28 8.52 -2.50
C GLU A 102 -25.14 9.94 -3.07
N ARG A 103 -26.21 10.74 -3.06
CA ARG A 103 -26.15 12.16 -3.43
C ARG A 103 -25.37 12.97 -2.40
N LEU A 104 -25.63 12.74 -1.12
CA LEU A 104 -24.94 13.41 0.00
C LEU A 104 -23.43 13.08 0.04
N LEU A 105 -23.04 11.89 -0.43
CA LEU A 105 -21.63 11.49 -0.53
C LEU A 105 -20.91 12.10 -1.74
N ARG A 106 -21.61 12.27 -2.88
CA ARG A 106 -21.05 12.91 -4.08
C ARG A 106 -20.78 14.40 -3.91
N GLY A 107 -21.59 15.12 -3.14
CA GLY A 107 -21.36 16.55 -2.85
C GLY A 107 -20.16 16.83 -1.93
N ARG A 108 -19.29 15.85 -1.67
CA ARG A 108 -18.15 15.92 -0.75
C ARG A 108 -16.80 15.66 -1.43
N GLU A 109 -16.79 15.23 -2.69
CA GLU A 109 -15.59 15.22 -3.54
C GLU A 109 -15.34 16.62 -4.10
#